data_AF-A0A9N9H2T1-F1
#
_entry.id   AF-A0A9N9H2T1-F1
#
_cell.length_a   1.000
_cell.length_b   1.000
_cell.length_c   1.000
_cell.angle_alpha   90.00
_cell.angle_beta   90.00
_cell.angle_gamma   90.00
#
_symmetry.space_group_name_H-M   'P 1'
#
loop_
_entity.id
_entity.type
_entity.pdbx_description
1 polymer ?
#
loop_
_entity_poly.entity_id
_entity_poly.type
_entity_poly.pdbx_seq_one_letter_code
_entity_poly.pdbx_strand_id
1 'polypeptide(L)'
;IFEPPNEFNKKKITLTDTQKYELCLYANNNKKTRSEYVEWVEQKWGVRIDKITFPELELALKEFVLSYQHRVILSDSILIKKAKLLAIGLSISENTLLFSS
;
A
#
# COMPACT_ATOMS: atom_id res chain seq x y z
N ILE A 1 -31.31 -26.62 -11.00
CA ILE A 1 -30.79 -25.93 -9.81
C ILE A 1 -29.66 -25.05 -10.32
N PHE A 2 -29.86 -23.74 -10.31
CA PHE A 2 -28.80 -22.79 -10.67
C PHE A 2 -27.82 -22.78 -9.50
N GLU A 3 -26.65 -23.40 -9.67
CA GLU A 3 -25.57 -23.24 -8.70
C GLU A 3 -25.10 -21.78 -8.77
N PRO A 4 -25.11 -21.02 -7.65
CA PRO A 4 -24.58 -19.68 -7.64
C PRO A 4 -23.08 -19.72 -8.00
N PRO A 5 -22.54 -18.70 -8.68
CA PRO A 5 -21.13 -18.66 -9.02
C PRO A 5 -20.32 -18.82 -7.75
N ASN A 6 -19.52 -19.89 -7.75
CA ASN A 6 -18.64 -20.33 -6.69
C ASN A 6 -18.01 -19.11 -6.00
N GLU A 7 -18.43 -18.83 -4.77
CA GLU A 7 -17.90 -17.76 -3.95
C GLU A 7 -16.45 -18.14 -3.66
N PHE A 8 -15.56 -17.71 -4.56
CA PHE A 8 -14.17 -18.12 -4.60
C PHE A 8 -13.60 -18.02 -3.20
N ASN A 9 -13.02 -19.13 -2.73
CA ASN A 9 -12.17 -19.21 -1.55
C ASN A 9 -11.00 -18.23 -1.73
N LYS A 10 -11.25 -16.93 -1.61
CA LYS A 10 -10.25 -15.88 -1.74
C LYS A 10 -9.37 -16.00 -0.51
N LYS A 11 -8.24 -16.69 -0.66
CA LYS A 11 -7.25 -16.80 0.40
C LYS A 11 -6.83 -15.39 0.80
N LYS A 12 -6.81 -15.17 2.11
CA LYS A 12 -6.30 -13.95 2.72
C LYS A 12 -4.78 -13.95 2.52
N ILE A 13 -4.26 -13.06 1.69
CA ILE A 13 -2.84 -13.02 1.34
C ILE A 13 -2.23 -11.63 1.54
N THR A 14 -0.93 -11.60 1.79
CA THR A 14 -0.09 -10.41 1.65
C THR A 14 0.36 -10.30 0.20
N LEU A 15 0.31 -9.10 -0.39
CA LEU A 15 0.82 -8.86 -1.73
C LEU A 15 2.32 -9.12 -1.80
N THR A 16 2.76 -9.77 -2.89
CA THR A 16 4.18 -9.88 -3.26
C THR A 16 4.76 -8.51 -3.64
N ASP A 17 6.08 -8.35 -3.60
CA ASP A 17 6.74 -7.09 -3.99
C ASP A 17 6.39 -6.65 -5.42
N THR A 18 6.26 -7.60 -6.36
CA THR A 18 5.81 -7.31 -7.73
C THR A 18 4.39 -6.77 -7.77
N GLN A 19 3.46 -7.37 -7.00
CA GLN A 19 2.08 -6.89 -6.91
C GLN A 19 1.99 -5.52 -6.23
N LYS A 20 2.80 -5.28 -5.19
CA LYS A 20 2.89 -3.95 -4.55
C LYS A 20 3.39 -2.91 -5.54
N TYR A 21 4.40 -3.24 -6.35
CA TYR A 21 4.94 -2.34 -7.36
C TYR A 21 3.90 -2.00 -8.45
N GLU A 22 3.18 -3.00 -8.96
CA GLU A 22 2.09 -2.75 -9.92
C GLU A 22 0.97 -1.89 -9.32
N LEU A 23 0.59 -2.16 -8.07
CA LEU A 23 -0.41 -1.37 -7.36
C LEU A 23 0.06 0.08 -7.18
N CYS A 24 1.34 0.30 -6.85
CA CYS A 24 1.96 1.63 -6.80
C CYS A 24 1.91 2.36 -8.14
N LEU A 25 2.27 1.69 -9.24
CA LEU A 25 2.19 2.29 -10.57
C LEU A 25 0.76 2.63 -10.96
N TYR A 26 -0.20 1.76 -10.62
CA TYR A 26 -1.61 2.02 -10.84
C TYR A 26 -2.10 3.21 -10.01
N ALA A 27 -1.72 3.28 -8.73
CA ALA A 27 -2.08 4.38 -7.83
C ALA A 27 -1.46 5.72 -8.24
N ASN A 28 -0.24 5.71 -8.74
CA ASN A 28 0.40 6.95 -9.23
C ASN A 28 -0.34 7.55 -10.43
N ASN A 29 -0.94 6.71 -11.27
CA ASN A 29 -1.68 7.15 -12.46
C ASN A 29 -3.17 7.40 -12.20
N ASN A 30 -3.70 7.01 -11.04
CA ASN A 30 -5.14 7.06 -10.74
C ASN A 30 -5.35 7.63 -9.35
N LYS A 31 -6.15 8.68 -9.18
CA LYS A 31 -6.55 9.16 -7.85
C LYS A 31 -7.80 8.44 -7.37
N LYS A 32 -7.66 7.16 -7.01
CA LYS A 32 -8.78 6.31 -6.57
C LYS A 32 -8.87 6.22 -5.04
N THR A 33 -10.05 5.88 -4.55
CA THR A 33 -10.26 5.63 -3.13
C THR A 33 -9.70 4.26 -2.72
N ARG A 34 -9.45 4.07 -1.42
CA ARG A 34 -8.97 2.78 -0.87
C ARG A 34 -9.84 1.60 -1.30
N SER A 35 -11.16 1.76 -1.28
CA SER A 35 -12.11 0.70 -1.64
C SER A 35 -11.98 0.30 -3.12
N GLU A 36 -11.76 1.27 -4.00
CA GLU A 36 -11.55 1.02 -5.42
C GLU A 36 -10.22 0.32 -5.70
N TYR A 37 -9.16 0.61 -4.93
CA TYR A 37 -7.92 -0.14 -5.03
C TYR A 37 -8.07 -1.58 -4.55
N VAL A 38 -8.79 -1.79 -3.44
CA VAL A 38 -9.10 -3.15 -2.96
C VAL A 38 -9.85 -3.90 -4.05
N GLU A 39 -10.93 -3.32 -4.59
CA GLU A 39 -11.73 -3.94 -5.63
C GLU A 39 -10.90 -4.27 -6.88
N TRP A 40 -10.07 -3.33 -7.36
CA TRP A 40 -9.19 -3.56 -8.50
C TRP A 40 -8.22 -4.72 -8.24
N VAL A 41 -7.61 -4.77 -7.05
CA VAL A 41 -6.70 -5.86 -6.68
C VAL A 41 -7.44 -7.19 -6.61
N GLU A 42 -8.62 -7.23 -5.97
CA GLU A 42 -9.41 -8.45 -5.86
C GLU A 42 -9.85 -8.96 -7.23
N GLN A 43 -10.21 -8.07 -8.15
CA GLN A 43 -10.57 -8.42 -9.52
C GLN A 43 -9.35 -8.89 -10.33
N LYS A 44 -8.22 -8.19 -10.23
CA LYS A 44 -7.03 -8.48 -11.05
C LYS A 44 -6.35 -9.78 -10.66
N TRP A 45 -6.24 -10.07 -9.37
CA TRP A 45 -5.46 -11.23 -8.89
C TRP A 45 -6.33 -12.31 -8.22
N GLY A 46 -7.64 -12.11 -8.08
CA GLY A 46 -8.54 -13.10 -7.47
C GLY A 46 -8.29 -13.32 -5.98
N VAL A 47 -7.75 -12.32 -5.28
CA VAL A 47 -7.30 -12.42 -3.88
C VAL A 47 -8.16 -11.54 -2.97
N ARG A 48 -8.23 -11.87 -1.67
CA ARG A 48 -8.88 -11.00 -0.68
C ARG A 48 -7.81 -10.26 0.10
N ILE A 49 -7.90 -8.93 0.15
CA ILE A 49 -6.95 -8.10 0.91
C ILE A 49 -7.66 -7.44 2.08
N ASP A 50 -7.25 -7.83 3.28
CA ASP A 50 -7.81 -7.35 4.54
C ASP A 50 -7.26 -5.96 4.92
N LYS A 51 -6.00 -5.70 4.53
CA LYS A 51 -5.30 -4.43 4.72
C LYS A 51 -4.44 -4.13 3.51
N ILE A 52 -4.84 -3.14 2.73
CA ILE A 52 -3.90 -2.44 1.87
C ILE A 52 -3.07 -1.54 2.79
N THR A 53 -1.81 -1.88 2.97
CA THR A 53 -0.80 -0.91 3.43
C THR A 53 -0.73 0.14 2.32
N PHE A 54 -1.01 1.40 2.65
CA PHE A 54 -1.19 2.47 1.66
C PHE A 54 -0.02 2.50 0.66
N PRO A 55 -0.23 2.07 -0.59
CA PRO A 55 0.83 1.91 -1.57
C PRO A 55 1.45 3.26 -1.90
N GLU A 56 0.66 4.35 -1.89
CA GLU A 56 1.20 5.70 -2.06
C GLU A 56 2.14 6.11 -0.92
N LEU A 57 1.82 5.75 0.33
CA LEU A 57 2.67 6.06 1.47
C LEU A 57 3.97 5.25 1.47
N GLU A 58 3.88 3.93 1.20
CA GLU A 58 5.04 3.06 1.13
C GLU A 58 5.96 3.46 -0.04
N LEU A 59 5.38 3.83 -1.18
CA LEU A 59 6.12 4.33 -2.34
C LEU A 59 6.81 5.65 -2.05
N ALA A 60 6.08 6.65 -1.54
CA ALA A 60 6.65 7.95 -1.24
C ALA A 60 7.76 7.87 -0.18
N LEU A 61 7.66 6.92 0.76
CA LEU A 61 8.73 6.64 1.71
C LEU A 61 9.93 5.96 1.04
N LYS A 62 9.71 4.98 0.14
CA LYS A 62 10.77 4.34 -0.66
C LYS A 62 11.51 5.35 -1.55
N GLU A 63 10.79 6.21 -2.26
CA GLU A 63 11.38 7.27 -3.09
C GLU A 63 12.22 8.25 -2.25
N PHE A 64 11.75 8.61 -1.06
CA PHE A 64 12.52 9.43 -0.13
C PHE A 64 13.81 8.71 0.31
N VAL A 65 13.73 7.44 0.69
CA VAL A 65 14.92 6.66 1.07
C VAL A 65 15.92 6.63 -0.09
N LEU A 66 15.49 6.26 -1.28
CA LEU A 66 16.35 6.16 -2.46
C LEU A 66 17.01 7.50 -2.84
N SER A 67 16.29 8.60 -2.68
CA SER A 67 16.78 9.95 -3.01
C SER A 67 17.82 10.49 -2.03
N TYR A 68 17.79 10.03 -0.77
CA TYR A 68 18.59 10.61 0.32
C TYR A 68 19.59 9.64 0.95
N GLN A 69 19.51 8.34 0.70
CA GLN A 69 20.40 7.33 1.30
C GLN A 69 21.89 7.59 1.08
N HIS A 70 22.26 8.22 -0.04
CA HIS A 70 23.66 8.54 -0.36
C HIS A 70 24.10 9.92 0.18
N ARG A 71 23.16 10.73 0.68
CA ARG A 71 23.40 12.12 1.10
C ARG A 71 23.37 12.29 2.61
N VAL A 72 22.60 11.46 3.31
CA VAL A 72 22.44 11.54 4.76
C VAL A 72 22.21 10.14 5.33
N ILE A 73 22.65 9.93 6.57
CA ILE A 73 22.28 8.72 7.32
C ILE A 73 20.80 8.84 7.68
N LEU A 74 19.99 7.95 7.11
CA LEU A 74 18.56 7.87 7.38
C LEU A 74 18.33 6.98 8.61
N SER A 75 18.14 7.59 9.78
CA SER A 75 17.75 6.89 11.01
C SER A 75 16.24 6.62 11.04
N ASP A 76 15.82 5.66 11.85
CA ASP A 76 14.41 5.32 12.04
C ASP A 76 13.57 6.54 12.44
N SER A 77 14.10 7.43 13.28
CA SER A 77 13.44 8.68 13.67
C SER A 77 13.14 9.61 12.49
N ILE A 78 14.04 9.66 11.49
CA ILE A 78 13.85 10.45 10.26
C ILE A 78 12.78 9.79 9.39
N LEU A 79 12.84 8.47 9.22
CA LEU A 79 11.88 7.72 8.42
C LEU A 79 10.47 7.79 9.02
N ILE A 80 10.32 7.63 10.33
CA ILE A 80 9.06 7.77 11.05
C ILE A 80 8.48 9.17 10.86
N LYS A 81 9.29 10.22 11.05
CA LYS A 81 8.83 11.61 10.87
C LYS A 81 8.36 11.87 9.44
N LYS A 82 9.09 11.35 8.44
CA LYS A 82 8.72 11.49 7.04
C LYS A 82 7.44 10.73 6.71
N ALA A 83 7.30 9.49 7.19
CA ALA A 83 6.09 8.69 7.01
C ALA A 83 4.85 9.37 7.59
N LYS A 84 4.96 9.97 8.78
CA LYS A 84 3.87 10.76 9.39
C LYS A 84 3.46 11.97 8.54
N LEU A 85 4.44 12.73 8.03
CA LEU A 85 4.18 13.87 7.15
C LEU A 85 3.51 13.45 5.83
N LEU A 86 3.96 12.36 5.24
CA LEU A 86 3.35 11.79 4.03
C LEU A 86 1.93 11.30 4.31
N ALA A 87 1.69 10.65 5.45
CA ALA A 87 0.36 10.19 5.85
C ALA A 87 -0.62 11.37 6.00
N ILE A 88 -0.20 12.46 6.64
CA ILE A 88 -1.01 13.69 6.75
C ILE A 88 -1.36 14.24 5.36
N GLY A 89 -0.37 14.33 4.45
CA GLY A 89 -0.57 14.80 3.08
C GLY A 89 -1.50 13.90 2.24
N LEU A 90 -1.63 12.63 2.61
CA LEU A 90 -2.50 11.63 1.99
C LEU A 90 -3.84 11.47 2.74
N SER A 91 -4.13 12.29 3.74
CA SER A 91 -5.31 12.17 4.61
C SER A 91 -5.42 10.79 5.30
N ILE A 92 -4.28 10.16 5.59
CA ILE A 92 -4.17 8.90 6.34
C ILE A 92 -3.98 9.23 7.82
N SER A 93 -4.76 8.58 8.69
CA SER A 93 -4.60 8.75 10.14
C SER A 93 -3.22 8.25 10.59
N GLU A 94 -2.54 9.04 11.42
CA GLU A 94 -1.24 8.67 11.99
C GLU A 94 -1.32 7.36 12.80
N ASN A 95 -2.47 7.12 13.43
CA ASN A 95 -2.79 5.97 14.28
C ASN A 95 -2.80 4.66 13.50
N THR A 96 -2.88 4.74 12.17
CA THR A 96 -2.82 3.58 11.27
C THR A 96 -1.39 3.20 10.86
N LEU A 97 -0.39 4.02 11.20
CA LEU A 97 1.02 3.72 10.92
C LEU A 97 1.58 2.73 11.95
N LEU A 98 1.94 1.54 11.50
CA LEU A 98 2.63 0.55 12.30
C LEU A 98 4.08 0.49 11.84
N PHE A 99 5.00 0.79 12.75
CA PHE A 99 6.44 0.64 12.54
C PHE A 99 6.90 -0.62 13.28
N SER A 100 7.59 -1.52 12.59
CA SER A 100 8.32 -2.60 13.26
C SER A 100 9.47 -2.00 14.07
N SER A 101 9.61 -2.42 15.32
CA SER A 101 10.82 -2.20 16.14
C SER A 101 11.94 -3.13 15.73
#